data_AF-A0A961YBH0-F1
#
_entry.id   AF-A0A961YBH0-F1
#
_cell.length_a   1.000
_cell.length_b   1.000
_cell.length_c   1.000
_cell.angle_alpha   90.00
_cell.angle_beta   90.00
_cell.angle_gamma   90.00
#
_symmetry.space_group_name_H-M   'P 1'
#
loop_
_entity.id
_entity.type
_entity.pdbx_description
1 polymer ?
#
loop_
_entity_poly.entity_id
_entity_poly.type
_entity_poly.pdbx_seq_one_letter_code
_entity_poly.pdbx_strand_id
1 'polypeptide(L)' 'METANETIAQVRRFSRFYTAWIGVLNEAMYDSELKLGEARIVYEIAHRDTATASQLSDDLGLDPGYLSRLLKTLEER' A
#
# COMPACT_ATOMS: atom_id res chain seq x y z
N MET A 1 -5.59 27.34 9.69
CA MET A 1 -5.88 26.30 8.68
C MET A 1 -4.65 25.50 8.27
N GLU A 2 -3.43 25.97 8.54
CA GLU A 2 -2.16 25.25 8.27
C GLU A 2 -1.94 24.05 9.22
N THR A 3 -2.15 24.24 10.52
CA THR A 3 -2.00 23.22 11.57
C THR A 3 -2.91 21.99 11.40
N ALA A 4 -4.09 22.17 10.81
CA ALA A 4 -5.02 21.06 10.56
C ALA A 4 -4.49 20.13 9.45
N ASN A 5 -3.92 20.69 8.38
CA ASN A 5 -3.35 19.91 7.29
C ASN A 5 -2.09 19.15 7.72
N GLU A 6 -1.23 19.78 8.53
CA GLU A 6 -0.06 19.12 9.11
C GLU A 6 -0.47 17.94 10.00
N THR A 7 -1.48 18.14 10.86
CA THR A 7 -2.00 17.09 11.73
C THR A 7 -2.57 15.92 10.92
N ILE A 8 -3.38 16.21 9.89
CA ILE A 8 -3.91 15.20 8.98
C ILE A 8 -2.79 14.43 8.28
N ALA A 9 -1.72 15.12 7.84
CA ALA A 9 -0.58 14.49 7.20
C ALA A 9 0.17 13.54 8.17
N GLN A 10 0.33 13.93 9.43
CA GLN A 10 0.94 13.09 10.46
C GLN A 10 0.09 11.85 10.76
N VAL A 11 -1.22 12.02 10.95
CA VAL A 11 -2.14 10.90 11.17
C VAL A 11 -2.10 9.93 9.99
N ARG A 12 -2.15 10.44 8.74
CA ARG A 12 -2.05 9.60 7.53
C ARG A 12 -0.71 8.88 7.44
N ARG A 13 0.40 9.53 7.81
CA ARG A 13 1.73 8.89 7.84
C ARG A 13 1.77 7.77 8.87
N PHE A 14 1.24 8.01 10.07
CA PHE A 14 1.13 6.99 11.11
C PHE A 14 0.27 5.82 10.66
N SER A 15 -0.94 6.06 10.13
CA SER A 15 -1.82 4.99 9.66
C SER A 15 -1.13 4.15 8.58
N ARG A 16 -0.46 4.75 7.60
CA ARG A 16 0.27 4.01 6.57
C ARG A 16 1.39 3.13 7.14
N PHE A 17 2.14 3.64 8.11
CA PHE A 17 3.19 2.87 8.80
C PHE A 17 2.60 1.73 9.63
N TYR A 18 1.61 2.04 10.47
CA TYR A 18 1.01 1.10 11.39
C TYR A 18 0.30 -0.05 10.66
N THR A 19 -0.45 0.25 9.58
CA THR A 19 -1.14 -0.76 8.75
C THR A 19 -0.17 -1.73 8.06
N ALA A 20 1.00 -1.24 7.62
CA ALA A 20 2.06 -2.12 7.11
C ALA A 20 2.63 -3.01 8.23
N TRP A 21 2.82 -2.44 9.42
CA TRP A 21 3.41 -3.14 10.57
C TRP A 21 2.52 -4.24 11.17
N ILE A 22 1.19 -4.05 11.24
CA ILE A 22 0.27 -5.05 11.84
C ILE A 22 -0.26 -6.10 10.84
N GLY A 23 0.17 -6.07 9.57
CA GLY A 23 -0.18 -7.11 8.60
C GLY A 23 -1.65 -7.14 8.15
N VAL A 24 -2.43 -6.09 8.41
CA VAL A 24 -3.87 -5.99 8.01
C VAL A 24 -4.07 -5.71 6.52
N LEU A 25 -3.00 -5.69 5.74
CA LEU A 25 -3.04 -5.48 4.28
C LEU A 25 -3.79 -6.60 3.53
N ASN A 26 -4.17 -7.69 4.20
CA ASN A 26 -4.96 -8.77 3.63
C ASN A 26 -6.49 -8.56 3.71
N GLU A 27 -6.97 -7.49 4.35
CA GLU A 27 -8.41 -7.20 4.49
C GLU A 27 -8.95 -6.43 3.28
N ALA A 28 -10.20 -6.71 2.86
CA ALA A 28 -10.83 -6.06 1.72
C ALA A 28 -11.02 -4.55 1.98
N MET A 29 -10.67 -3.69 1.02
CA MET A 29 -10.91 -2.25 1.16
C MET A 29 -12.36 -1.94 0.75
N TYR A 30 -13.11 -1.27 1.62
CA TYR A 30 -14.52 -0.91 1.42
C TYR A 30 -14.81 -0.38 -0.01
N ASP A 31 -15.80 -1.00 -0.66
CA ASP A 31 -16.35 -0.70 -2.00
C ASP A 31 -15.36 -0.83 -3.18
N SER A 32 -14.17 -1.38 -2.94
CA SER A 32 -13.16 -1.66 -3.95
C SER A 32 -13.01 -3.17 -4.16
N GLU A 33 -12.81 -3.59 -5.41
CA GLU A 33 -12.41 -4.98 -5.73
C GLU A 33 -10.98 -5.29 -5.25
N LEU A 34 -10.24 -4.28 -4.77
CA LEU A 34 -8.88 -4.41 -4.27
C LEU A 34 -8.87 -4.54 -2.74
N LYS A 35 -8.09 -5.51 -2.25
CA LYS A 35 -7.73 -5.57 -0.83
C LYS A 35 -6.89 -4.36 -0.44
N LEU A 36 -6.89 -3.99 0.83
CA LEU A 36 -6.17 -2.82 1.35
C LEU A 36 -4.68 -2.84 0.95
N GLY A 37 -4.05 -4.02 0.96
CA GLY A 37 -2.69 -4.24 0.47
C GLY A 37 -2.53 -3.98 -1.02
N GLU A 38 -3.50 -4.36 -1.83
CA GLU A 38 -3.48 -4.20 -3.29
C GLU A 38 -3.61 -2.72 -3.66
N ALA A 39 -4.56 -2.02 -3.04
CA ALA A 39 -4.70 -0.56 -3.18
C ALA A 39 -3.43 0.18 -2.69
N ARG A 40 -2.78 -0.33 -1.64
CA ARG A 40 -1.51 0.22 -1.13
C ARG A 40 -0.37 0.06 -2.12
N ILE A 41 -0.26 -1.09 -2.79
CA ILE A 41 0.76 -1.35 -3.81
C ILE A 41 0.57 -0.40 -5.00
N VAL A 42 -0.67 -0.25 -5.49
CA VAL A 42 -1.00 0.70 -6.56
C VAL A 42 -0.65 2.14 -6.16
N TYR A 43 -0.98 2.55 -4.93
CA TYR A 43 -0.63 3.87 -4.41
C TYR A 43 0.90 4.09 -4.43
N GLU A 44 1.69 3.13 -3.94
CA GLU A 44 3.15 3.27 -3.88
C GLU A 44 3.78 3.30 -5.28
N ILE A 45 3.29 2.50 -6.23
CA ILE A 45 3.74 2.55 -7.63
C ILE A 45 3.42 3.93 -8.25
N ALA A 46 2.23 4.48 -7.98
CA ALA A 46 1.82 5.77 -8.55
C ALA A 46 2.56 6.99 -7.97
N HIS A 47 3.15 6.88 -6.77
CA HIS A 47 3.78 8.00 -6.06
C HIS A 47 5.30 7.86 -5.89
N ARG A 48 5.93 6.82 -6.46
CA ARG A 48 7.39 6.64 -6.49
C ARG A 48 7.89 6.80 -7.92
N ASP A 49 9.01 7.49 -8.09
CA ASP A 49 9.65 7.64 -9.42
C ASP A 49 10.11 6.29 -9.99
N THR A 50 10.63 5.41 -9.13
CA THR A 50 10.98 4.03 -9.44
C THR A 50 10.74 3.15 -8.21
N ALA A 51 10.08 2.01 -8.39
CA ALA A 51 9.91 1.00 -7.33
C ALA A 51 10.12 -0.40 -7.90
N THR A 52 11.02 -1.17 -7.28
CA THR A 52 11.16 -2.60 -7.60
C THR A 52 10.20 -3.43 -6.76
N ALA A 53 9.82 -4.61 -7.26
CA ALA A 53 8.98 -5.53 -6.51
C ALA A 53 9.60 -5.92 -5.15
N SER A 54 10.91 -6.14 -5.10
CA SER A 54 11.62 -6.44 -3.84
C SER A 54 11.50 -5.30 -2.83
N GLN A 55 11.72 -4.05 -3.25
CA GLN A 55 11.57 -2.88 -2.37
C GLN A 55 10.13 -2.74 -1.84
N LEU A 56 9.12 -2.96 -2.69
CA LEU A 56 7.73 -2.94 -2.26
C LEU A 56 7.40 -4.06 -1.28
N SER A 57 7.98 -5.25 -1.47
CA SER A 57 7.82 -6.39 -0.57
C SER A 57 8.37 -6.07 0.81
N ASP A 58 9.58 -5.52 0.87
CA ASP A 58 10.27 -5.21 2.13
C ASP A 58 9.57 -4.07 2.88
N ASP A 59 9.22 -2.98 2.17
CA ASP A 59 8.61 -1.79 2.77
C ASP A 59 7.20 -2.04 3.32
N LEU A 60 6.45 -2.93 2.67
CA LEU A 60 5.06 -3.22 3.00
C LEU A 60 4.89 -4.54 3.77
N GLY A 61 5.98 -5.26 4.05
CA GLY A 61 5.94 -6.56 4.72
C GLY A 61 5.14 -7.63 3.95
N LEU A 62 5.16 -7.57 2.63
CA LEU A 62 4.41 -8.48 1.76
C LEU A 62 5.21 -9.75 1.46
N ASP A 63 4.51 -10.86 1.27
CA ASP A 63 5.10 -12.06 0.68
C ASP A 63 5.47 -11.79 -0.80
N PRO A 64 6.72 -12.04 -1.22
CA PRO A 64 7.13 -11.82 -2.62
C PRO A 64 6.30 -12.62 -3.62
N GLY A 65 5.86 -13.82 -3.25
CA GLY A 65 5.00 -14.65 -4.09
C GLY A 65 3.60 -14.06 -4.26
N TYR A 66 3.03 -13.50 -3.20
CA TYR A 66 1.77 -12.77 -3.23
C TYR A 66 1.87 -11.52 -4.12
N LEU A 67 2.91 -10.70 -3.93
CA LEU A 67 3.14 -9.50 -4.74
C LEU A 67 3.28 -9.87 -6.22
N SER A 68 4.03 -10.93 -6.56
CA SER A 68 4.18 -11.39 -7.94
C SER A 68 2.84 -11.79 -8.58
N ARG A 69 2.01 -12.57 -7.88
CA ARG A 69 0.68 -12.97 -8.38
C ARG A 69 -0.25 -11.77 -8.57
N LEU A 70 -0.20 -10.81 -7.64
CA LEU A 70 -1.00 -9.59 -7.74
C LEU A 70 -0.57 -8.74 -8.93
N LEU A 71 0.72 -8.47 -9.09
CA LEU A 71 1.23 -7.67 -10.21
C LEU A 71 0.80 -8.26 -11.54
N LYS A 72 0.94 -9.59 -11.70
CA LYS A 72 0.44 -10.30 -12.87
C LYS A 72 -1.08 -10.12 -13.08
N THR A 73 -1.86 -10.22 -12.01
CA THR A 73 -3.33 -10.02 -12.06
C THR A 73 -3.69 -8.58 -12.46
N LEU A 74 -2.92 -7.59 -12.01
CA LEU A 74 -3.13 -6.18 -12.35
C LEU A 74 -2.73 -5.86 -13.80
N GLU A 75 -1.68 -6.52 -14.33
CA GLU A 75 -1.27 -6.38 -15.74
C GLU A 75 -2.26 -7.03 -16.72
N GLU A 76 -2.96 -8.09 -16.30
CA GLU A 76 -3.96 -8.80 -17.12
C GLU A 76 -5.34 -8.10 -17.12
N ARG A 77 -5.56 -7.09 -16.28
CA ARG A 77 -6.80 -6.29 -16.21
C ARG A 77 -6.74 -5.08 -17.14
#